data_AF-A0A7X4F5Q0-F1
#
_entry.id   AF-A0A7X4F5Q0-F1
#
_cell.length_a   1.000
_cell.length_b   1.000
_cell.length_c   1.000
_cell.angle_alpha   90.00
_cell.angle_beta   90.00
_cell.angle_gamma   90.00
#
_symmetry.space_group_name_H-M   'P 1'
#
loop_
_entity.id
_entity.type
_entity.pdbx_description
1 polymer ?
#
loop_
_entity_poly.entity_id
_entity_poly.type
_entity_poly.pdbx_seq_one_letter_code
_entity_poly.pdbx_strand_id
1 'polypeptide(L)'
;MTSGIGIRTATSAQGRTRGQLHIYDGEGKGKSQAALGVVLRTIGLGICERQNTRVLLLRFLKGPGRAYDEDAAIEALQQGFPHLIDQVRTGRAEYFSADEVTAFDRQEAQRGWDIAKGALASCLY
;
A
#
# COMPACT_ATOMS: atom_id res chain seq x y z
N MET A 1 -16.12 10.01 -24.99
CA MET A 1 -16.29 9.48 -23.61
C MET A 1 -15.09 9.91 -22.79
N THR A 2 -15.28 10.87 -21.88
CA THR A 2 -14.19 11.44 -21.07
C THR A 2 -13.90 10.52 -19.88
N SER A 3 -12.79 9.81 -19.93
CA SER A 3 -12.26 9.02 -18.82
C SER A 3 -11.81 9.96 -17.71
N GLY A 4 -12.71 10.26 -16.77
CA GLY A 4 -12.40 11.07 -15.60
C GLY A 4 -11.30 10.42 -14.74
N ILE A 5 -10.16 11.09 -14.65
CA ILE A 5 -9.12 10.80 -13.66
C ILE A 5 -9.61 11.40 -12.33
N GLY A 6 -9.82 10.56 -11.32
CA GLY A 6 -10.30 10.98 -10.01
C GLY A 6 -10.84 9.81 -9.16
N ILE A 7 -10.94 10.02 -7.85
CA ILE A 7 -11.56 9.09 -6.89
C ILE A 7 -13.08 9.19 -7.09
N ARG A 8 -13.66 8.24 -7.83
CA ARG A 8 -15.12 8.16 -7.97
C ARG A 8 -15.73 7.54 -6.70
N THR A 9 -16.68 8.24 -6.10
CA THR A 9 -17.56 7.69 -5.06
C THR A 9 -18.35 6.50 -5.61
N ALA A 10 -18.70 5.55 -4.73
CA ALA A 10 -19.06 4.16 -5.04
C ALA A 10 -20.39 3.95 -5.81
N THR A 11 -20.91 4.96 -6.50
CA THR A 11 -22.29 4.98 -6.99
C THR A 11 -22.49 4.52 -8.44
N SER A 12 -21.47 3.97 -9.10
CA SER A 12 -21.68 3.21 -10.34
C SER A 12 -20.50 2.27 -10.62
N ALA A 13 -20.70 0.99 -10.35
CA ALA A 13 -19.77 -0.08 -10.68
C ALA A 13 -19.77 -0.35 -12.20
N GLN A 14 -19.26 0.60 -13.00
CA GLN A 14 -18.65 0.21 -14.27
C GLN A 14 -17.24 -0.25 -13.94
N GLY A 15 -17.03 -1.58 -13.94
CA GLY A 15 -15.74 -2.19 -13.68
C GLY A 15 -14.64 -1.48 -14.46
N ARG A 16 -13.62 -0.99 -13.76
CA ARG A 16 -12.49 -0.35 -14.45
C ARG A 16 -11.72 -1.45 -15.15
N THR A 17 -11.71 -1.44 -16.47
CA THR A 17 -10.95 -2.40 -17.29
C THR A 17 -9.43 -2.21 -17.18
N ARG A 18 -8.96 -1.20 -16.42
CA ARG A 18 -7.55 -0.85 -16.26
C ARG A 18 -7.24 -0.42 -14.83
N GLY A 19 -6.08 -0.85 -14.32
CA GLY A 19 -5.50 -0.40 -13.07
C GLY A 19 -5.26 1.12 -13.04
N GLN A 20 -5.21 1.69 -11.83
CA GLN A 20 -4.99 3.11 -11.61
C GLN A 20 -3.69 3.35 -10.85
N LEU A 21 -3.01 4.46 -11.17
CA LEU A 21 -1.89 4.97 -10.39
C LEU A 21 -2.38 6.19 -9.60
N HIS A 22 -2.29 6.13 -8.28
CA HIS A 22 -2.59 7.25 -7.39
C HIS A 22 -1.29 7.73 -6.75
N ILE A 23 -1.05 9.04 -6.81
CA ILE A 23 0.13 9.68 -6.20
C ILE A 23 -0.38 10.70 -5.18
N TYR A 24 0.00 10.51 -3.93
CA TYR A 24 -0.28 11.44 -2.84
C TYR A 24 1.00 12.15 -2.45
N ASP A 25 1.12 13.42 -2.83
CA ASP A 25 2.33 14.23 -2.60
C ASP A 25 1.97 15.55 -1.90
N GLY A 26 2.99 16.27 -1.44
CA GLY A 26 2.91 17.54 -0.71
C GLY A 26 3.42 17.43 0.73
N GLU A 27 3.69 18.57 1.36
CA GLU A 27 4.29 18.64 2.70
C GLU A 27 3.30 18.33 3.84
N GLY A 28 2.00 18.46 3.56
CA GLY A 28 0.94 18.21 4.54
C GLY A 28 0.90 16.78 5.10
N LYS A 29 0.42 16.66 6.34
CA LYS A 29 0.05 15.35 6.93
C LYS A 29 -1.18 14.78 6.19
N GLY A 30 -1.28 13.46 6.09
CA GLY A 30 -2.47 12.79 5.51
C GLY A 30 -2.20 11.87 4.32
N LYS A 31 -1.00 11.92 3.70
CA LYS A 31 -0.67 11.11 2.51
C LYS A 31 -0.85 9.61 2.75
N SER A 32 -0.25 9.10 3.82
CA SER A 32 -0.35 7.69 4.21
C SER A 32 -1.77 7.30 4.59
N GLN A 33 -2.49 8.18 5.29
CA GLN A 33 -3.87 7.97 5.71
C GLN A 33 -4.82 7.89 4.50
N ALA A 34 -4.62 8.73 3.49
CA ALA A 34 -5.38 8.69 2.24
C ALA A 34 -5.15 7.36 1.51
N ALA A 35 -3.90 6.90 1.40
CA ALA A 35 -3.56 5.62 0.80
C ALA A 35 -4.19 4.44 1.57
N LEU A 36 -4.13 4.44 2.91
CA LEU A 36 -4.77 3.42 3.75
C LEU A 36 -6.30 3.44 3.62
N GLY A 37 -6.92 4.60 3.42
CA GLY A 37 -8.34 4.71 3.11
C GLY A 37 -8.71 4.01 1.80
N VAL A 38 -7.85 4.09 0.77
CA VAL A 38 -8.04 3.33 -0.47
C VAL A 38 -7.90 1.84 -0.23
N VAL A 39 -6.91 1.40 0.55
CA VAL A 39 -6.72 -0.02 0.93
C VAL A 39 -7.99 -0.58 1.58
N LEU A 40 -8.50 0.10 2.62
CA LEU A 40 -9.70 -0.35 3.33
C LEU A 40 -10.93 -0.41 2.40
N ARG A 41 -11.07 0.58 1.51
CA ARG A 41 -12.15 0.60 0.53
C ARG A 41 -12.05 -0.54 -0.48
N THR A 42 -10.85 -0.83 -0.98
CA THR A 42 -10.60 -1.96 -1.91
C THR A 42 -10.99 -3.28 -1.26
N ILE A 43 -10.56 -3.50 -0.02
CA ILE A 43 -10.94 -4.70 0.74
C ILE A 43 -12.47 -4.79 0.91
N GLY A 44 -13.13 -3.70 1.34
CA GLY A 44 -14.58 -3.68 1.53
C GLY A 44 -15.37 -3.98 0.25
N LEU A 45 -14.95 -3.42 -0.89
CA LEU A 45 -15.56 -3.71 -2.19
C LEU A 45 -15.36 -5.18 -2.59
N GLY A 46 -14.14 -5.71 -2.42
CA GLY A 46 -13.83 -7.10 -2.71
C GLY A 46 -14.71 -8.10 -1.95
N ILE A 47 -14.93 -7.84 -0.66
CA ILE A 47 -15.82 -8.64 0.19
C ILE A 47 -17.27 -8.56 -0.31
N CYS A 48 -17.79 -7.36 -0.55
CA CYS A 48 -19.17 -7.16 -1.02
C CYS A 48 -19.44 -7.81 -2.38
N GLU A 49 -18.50 -7.70 -3.31
CA GLU A 49 -18.63 -8.20 -4.68
C GLU A 49 -18.20 -9.67 -4.82
N ARG A 50 -17.81 -10.33 -3.72
CA ARG A 50 -17.26 -11.71 -3.67
C ARG A 50 -16.12 -11.93 -4.66
N GLN A 51 -15.28 -10.91 -4.82
CA GLN A 51 -14.08 -10.99 -5.64
C GLN A 51 -12.89 -11.46 -4.82
N ASN A 52 -11.96 -12.18 -5.45
CA ASN A 52 -10.69 -12.52 -4.83
C ASN A 52 -9.79 -11.28 -4.81
N THR A 53 -10.01 -10.41 -3.83
CA THR A 53 -9.26 -9.16 -3.64
C THR A 53 -8.17 -9.38 -2.62
N ARG A 54 -6.94 -9.02 -2.99
CA ARG A 54 -5.78 -9.09 -2.11
C ARG A 54 -4.95 -7.82 -2.25
N VAL A 55 -4.47 -7.27 -1.14
CA VAL A 55 -3.69 -6.03 -1.13
C VAL A 55 -2.29 -6.29 -0.59
N LEU A 56 -1.26 -5.79 -1.28
CA LEU A 56 0.09 -5.69 -0.72
C LEU A 56 0.34 -4.26 -0.21
N LEU A 57 0.57 -4.13 1.10
CA LEU A 57 1.04 -2.89 1.71
C LEU A 57 2.58 -2.93 1.89
N LEU A 58 3.29 -2.40 0.90
CA LEU A 58 4.76 -2.25 0.95
C LEU A 58 5.14 -0.85 1.44
N ARG A 59 5.90 -0.77 2.53
CA ARG A 59 6.27 0.49 3.20
C ARG A 59 7.78 0.63 3.31
N PHE A 60 8.35 1.57 2.55
CA PHE A 60 9.76 1.96 2.61
C PHE A 60 10.02 2.93 3.75
N LEU A 61 11.24 2.94 4.28
CA LEU A 61 11.64 3.78 5.42
C LEU A 61 10.73 3.59 6.63
N LYS A 62 10.24 2.37 6.80
CA LYS A 62 9.36 1.96 7.88
C LYS A 62 9.90 0.67 8.45
N GLY A 63 11.20 0.61 8.73
CA GLY A 63 11.84 -0.55 9.35
C GLY A 63 11.21 -0.98 10.68
N PRO A 64 11.56 -2.17 11.19
CA PRO A 64 11.20 -2.57 12.54
C PRO A 64 11.80 -1.60 13.58
N GLY A 65 11.19 -1.49 14.76
CA GLY A 65 11.66 -0.61 15.84
C GLY A 65 10.82 0.63 16.09
N ARG A 66 9.83 0.91 15.24
CA ARG A 66 8.83 1.96 15.45
C ARG A 66 7.42 1.45 15.19
N ALA A 67 6.55 1.58 16.18
CA ALA A 67 5.12 1.34 16.04
C ALA A 67 4.45 2.52 15.34
N TYR A 68 3.53 2.23 14.43
CA TYR A 68 2.60 3.21 13.87
C TYR A 68 1.19 2.89 14.34
N ASP A 69 0.37 3.91 14.57
CA ASP A 69 -0.98 3.75 15.11
C ASP A 69 -1.85 2.80 14.26
N GLU A 70 -1.56 2.71 12.96
CA GLU A 70 -2.30 1.86 12.03
C GLU A 70 -1.83 0.39 12.03
N ASP A 71 -0.66 0.09 12.62
CA ASP A 71 -0.06 -1.26 12.58
C ASP A 71 -0.96 -2.28 13.29
N ALA A 72 -1.53 -1.95 14.45
CA ALA A 72 -2.41 -2.85 15.19
C ALA A 72 -3.66 -3.25 14.39
N ALA A 73 -4.23 -2.31 13.63
CA ALA A 73 -5.39 -2.60 12.78
C ALA A 73 -5.00 -3.49 11.59
N ILE A 74 -3.83 -3.25 10.98
CA ILE A 74 -3.33 -4.08 9.88
C ILE A 74 -3.02 -5.50 10.36
N GLU A 75 -2.40 -5.64 11.53
CA GLU A 75 -2.11 -6.93 12.15
C GLU A 75 -3.40 -7.69 12.47
N ALA A 76 -4.40 -7.03 13.05
CA ALA A 76 -5.71 -7.65 13.31
C ALA A 76 -6.39 -8.12 12.02
N LEU A 77 -6.33 -7.31 10.95
CA LEU A 77 -6.85 -7.69 9.63
C LEU A 77 -6.11 -8.90 9.05
N GLN A 78 -4.78 -8.92 9.14
CA GLN A 78 -3.97 -10.02 8.63
C GLN A 78 -4.21 -11.33 9.43
N GLN A 79 -4.40 -11.24 10.74
CA GLN A 79 -4.72 -12.40 11.59
C GLN A 79 -6.10 -12.96 11.32
N GLY A 80 -7.13 -12.10 11.22
CA GLY A 80 -8.50 -12.53 10.95
C GLY A 80 -8.74 -12.95 9.50
N PHE A 81 -8.04 -12.31 8.56
CA PHE A 81 -8.26 -12.45 7.13
C PHE A 81 -6.93 -12.46 6.34
N PRO A 82 -6.09 -13.50 6.51
CA PRO A 82 -4.75 -13.57 5.91
C PRO A 82 -4.72 -13.57 4.37
N HIS A 83 -5.88 -13.75 3.72
CA HIS A 83 -6.01 -13.72 2.27
C HIS A 83 -6.29 -12.31 1.72
N LEU A 84 -6.60 -11.32 2.57
CA LEU A 84 -7.00 -9.97 2.15
C LEU A 84 -5.83 -8.99 2.08
N ILE A 85 -4.85 -9.13 2.97
CA ILE A 85 -3.76 -8.16 3.07
C ILE A 85 -2.44 -8.83 3.47
N ASP A 86 -1.39 -8.48 2.74
CA ASP A 86 0.00 -8.70 3.13
C ASP A 86 0.67 -7.37 3.45
N GLN A 87 1.63 -7.42 4.36
CA GLN A 87 2.43 -6.26 4.71
C GLN A 87 3.91 -6.57 4.62
N VAL A 88 4.64 -5.66 3.98
CA VAL A 88 6.10 -5.67 3.96
C VAL A 88 6.62 -4.31 4.38
N ARG A 89 7.57 -4.32 5.31
CA ARG A 89 8.29 -3.15 5.81
C ARG A 89 9.76 -3.25 5.38
N THR A 90 10.33 -2.15 4.92
CA THR A 90 11.75 -2.07 4.53
C THR A 90 12.42 -0.81 5.06
N GLY A 91 13.74 -0.86 5.18
CA GLY A 91 14.59 0.26 5.60
C GLY A 91 14.68 0.41 7.11
N ARG A 92 15.09 1.60 7.57
CA ARG A 92 15.19 1.97 8.98
C ARG A 92 13.87 2.50 9.54
N ALA A 93 13.74 2.53 10.86
CA ALA A 93 12.58 3.09 11.56
C ALA A 93 12.61 4.62 11.64
N GLU A 94 13.82 5.18 11.63
CA GLU A 94 14.10 6.60 11.70
C GLU A 94 14.19 7.23 10.30
N TYR A 95 13.86 8.51 10.24
CA TYR A 95 14.13 9.33 9.08
C TYR A 95 15.63 9.64 8.99
N PHE A 96 16.14 9.78 7.76
CA PHE A 96 17.51 10.20 7.48
C PHE A 96 17.56 11.00 6.17
N SER A 97 18.59 11.83 6.02
CA SER A 97 18.87 12.61 4.82
C SER A 97 19.77 11.87 3.82
N ALA A 98 19.96 12.45 2.63
CA ALA A 98 20.70 11.80 1.53
C ALA A 98 22.19 11.56 1.86
N ASP A 99 22.78 12.42 2.67
CA ASP A 99 24.15 12.36 3.19
C ASP A 99 24.33 11.29 4.27
N GLU A 100 23.24 10.87 4.93
CA GLU A 100 23.22 9.83 5.96
C GLU A 100 22.92 8.42 5.38
N VAL A 101 22.83 8.30 4.05
CA VAL A 101 22.53 7.03 3.37
C VAL A 101 23.68 6.05 3.55
N THR A 102 23.37 4.90 4.11
CA THR A 102 24.31 3.79 4.32
C THR A 102 24.15 2.70 3.26
N ALA A 103 25.07 1.73 3.25
CA ALA A 103 24.94 0.52 2.42
C ALA A 103 23.68 -0.29 2.77
N PHE A 104 23.30 -0.33 4.05
CA PHE A 104 22.07 -0.97 4.52
C PHE A 104 20.82 -0.35 3.90
N ASP A 105 20.75 0.98 3.83
CA ASP A 105 19.60 1.69 3.26
C ASP A 105 19.42 1.38 1.77
N ARG A 106 20.53 1.33 1.03
CA ARG A 106 20.51 0.96 -0.40
C ARG A 106 20.04 -0.48 -0.59
N GLN A 107 20.51 -1.40 0.25
CA GLN A 107 20.11 -2.79 0.20
C GLN A 107 18.61 -2.96 0.51
N GLU A 108 18.11 -2.28 1.54
CA GLU A 108 16.70 -2.36 1.92
C GLU A 108 15.76 -1.69 0.91
N ALA A 109 16.20 -0.57 0.30
CA ALA A 109 15.49 0.04 -0.82
C ALA A 109 15.43 -0.91 -2.02
N GLN A 110 16.55 -1.56 -2.37
CA GLN A 110 16.60 -2.55 -3.44
C GLN A 110 15.69 -3.76 -3.13
N ARG A 111 15.71 -4.27 -1.90
CA ARG A 111 14.84 -5.37 -1.48
C ARG A 111 13.35 -5.01 -1.64
N GLY A 112 12.95 -3.83 -1.20
CA GLY A 112 11.57 -3.36 -1.38
C GLY A 112 11.20 -3.23 -2.87
N TRP A 113 12.12 -2.71 -3.68
CA TRP A 113 11.92 -2.60 -5.13
C TRP A 113 11.74 -3.96 -5.81
N ASP A 114 12.55 -4.96 -5.45
CA ASP A 114 12.44 -6.30 -6.00
C ASP A 114 11.13 -7.00 -5.62
N ILE A 115 10.67 -6.80 -4.37
CA ILE A 115 9.35 -7.27 -3.92
C ILE A 115 8.23 -6.61 -4.72
N ALA A 116 8.29 -5.29 -4.93
CA ALA A 116 7.27 -4.56 -5.70
C ALA A 116 7.17 -5.06 -7.14
N LYS A 117 8.30 -5.23 -7.82
CA LYS A 117 8.34 -5.79 -9.19
C LYS A 117 7.76 -7.20 -9.23
N GLY A 118 8.15 -8.05 -8.28
CA GLY A 118 7.63 -9.42 -8.18
C GLY A 118 6.12 -9.43 -7.99
N ALA A 119 5.60 -8.60 -7.08
CA ALA A 119 4.16 -8.48 -6.83
C ALA A 119 3.39 -8.06 -8.09
N LEU A 120 3.86 -7.02 -8.78
CA LEU A 120 3.23 -6.55 -10.03
C LEU A 120 3.23 -7.61 -11.13
N ALA A 121 4.33 -8.37 -11.28
CA ALA A 121 4.44 -9.42 -12.28
C ALA A 121 3.64 -10.69 -11.93
N SER A 122 3.32 -10.89 -10.65
CA SER A 122 2.70 -12.13 -10.16
C SER A 122 1.22 -12.28 -10.50
N CYS A 123 0.53 -11.17 -10.81
CA CYS A 123 -0.94 -11.11 -10.90
C CYS A 123 -1.66 -11.63 -9.63
N LEU A 124 -0.98 -11.68 -8.47
CA LEU A 124 -1.56 -12.05 -7.18
C LEU A 124 -2.25 -10.87 -6.47
N TYR A 125 -1.92 -9.65 -6.88
CA TYR A 125 -2.39 -8.38 -6.31
C TYR A 125 -2.94 -7.47 -7.40
#